data_AF-A0A2R3N1T4-F1
#
_entry.id   AF-A0A2R3N1T4-F1
#
_cell.length_a   1.000
_cell.length_b   1.000
_cell.length_c   1.000
_cell.angle_alpha   90.00
_cell.angle_beta   90.00
_cell.angle_gamma   90.00
#
_symmetry.space_group_name_H-M   'P 1'
#
loop_
_entity.id
_entity.type
_entity.pdbx_description
1 polymer ?
#
loop_
_entity_poly.entity_id
_entity_poly.type
_entity_poly.pdbx_seq_one_letter_code
_entity_poly.pdbx_strand_id
1 'polypeptide(L)' 'MGKRFRRVEDEADKWLREHDPYYTSKNGHKRKGKNNAYITPRQEESISRVEIPFSQLSKRDMIQLKGVLGVFDEDGEFSL' A
#
# COMPACT_ATOMS: atom_id res chain seq x y z
N MET A 1 -2.68 9.57 -35.89
CA MET A 1 -3.66 8.80 -35.08
C MET A 1 -2.92 7.60 -34.50
N GLY A 2 -2.52 7.66 -33.23
CA GLY A 2 -1.66 6.64 -32.61
C GLY A 2 -2.40 5.31 -32.45
N LYS A 3 -1.83 4.22 -32.98
CA LYS A 3 -2.30 2.85 -32.72
C LYS A 3 -2.17 2.59 -31.22
N ARG A 4 -3.28 2.57 -30.50
CA ARG A 4 -3.34 1.97 -29.16
C ARG A 4 -3.09 0.47 -29.34
N PHE A 5 -1.91 0.00 -28.97
CA PHE A 5 -1.65 -1.42 -28.78
C PHE A 5 -2.65 -1.91 -27.72
N ARG A 6 -3.75 -2.52 -28.16
CA ARG A 6 -4.63 -3.25 -27.24
C ARG A 6 -3.85 -4.49 -26.85
N ARG A 7 -3.30 -4.50 -25.65
CA ARG A 7 -2.72 -5.71 -25.05
C ARG A 7 -3.78 -6.80 -25.11
N VAL A 8 -3.44 -7.95 -25.69
CA VAL A 8 -4.30 -9.13 -25.66
C VAL A 8 -4.15 -9.72 -24.25
N GLU A 9 -5.26 -9.86 -23.54
CA GLU A 9 -5.26 -10.49 -22.21
C GLU A 9 -4.90 -11.98 -22.37
N ASP A 10 -3.79 -12.38 -21.77
CA ASP A 10 -3.39 -13.79 -21.74
C ASP A 10 -4.23 -14.60 -20.74
N GLU A 11 -4.00 -15.90 -20.70
CA GLU A 11 -4.76 -16.79 -19.79
C GLU A 11 -4.49 -16.48 -18.32
N ALA A 12 -3.29 -16.00 -17.98
CA ALA A 12 -2.95 -15.58 -16.62
C ALA A 12 -3.70 -14.30 -16.22
N ASP A 13 -3.78 -13.32 -17.12
CA ASP A 13 -4.55 -12.08 -16.95
C ASP A 13 -6.05 -12.39 -16.74
N LYS A 14 -6.60 -13.40 -17.43
CA LYS A 14 -7.98 -13.86 -17.22
C LYS A 14 -8.15 -14.54 -15.87
N TRP A 15 -7.24 -15.44 -15.50
CA TRP A 15 -7.30 -16.15 -14.24
C TRP A 15 -7.22 -15.20 -13.04
N LEU A 16 -6.31 -14.20 -13.08
CA LEU A 16 -6.22 -13.16 -12.05
C LEU A 16 -7.52 -12.37 -11.94
N ARG A 17 -8.16 -12.01 -13.05
CA ARG A 17 -9.43 -11.28 -12.98
C ARG A 17 -10.54 -12.08 -12.30
N GLU A 18 -10.57 -13.38 -12.52
CA GLU A 18 -11.61 -14.28 -12.04
C GLU A 18 -11.39 -14.80 -10.62
N HIS A 19 -10.12 -14.83 -10.15
CA HIS A 19 -9.76 -15.46 -8.88
C HIS A 19 -9.02 -14.54 -7.91
N ASP A 20 -8.39 -13.46 -8.37
CA ASP A 20 -7.65 -12.55 -7.50
C ASP A 20 -8.63 -11.73 -6.63
N PRO A 21 -8.46 -11.70 -5.30
CA PRO A 21 -9.25 -10.86 -4.40
C PRO A 21 -9.33 -9.39 -4.81
N TYR A 22 -8.29 -8.83 -5.43
CA TYR A 22 -8.26 -7.46 -5.94
C TYR A 22 -9.34 -7.18 -6.99
N TYR A 23 -9.63 -8.16 -7.86
CA TYR A 23 -10.63 -8.04 -8.92
C TYR A 23 -12.00 -8.64 -8.55
N THR A 24 -12.01 -9.66 -7.69
CA THR A 24 -13.21 -10.45 -7.36
C THR A 24 -13.97 -9.97 -6.14
N SER A 25 -13.32 -9.23 -5.23
CA SER A 25 -13.98 -8.70 -4.04
C SER A 25 -15.01 -7.62 -4.42
N LYS A 26 -16.27 -8.04 -4.61
CA LYS A 26 -17.43 -7.14 -4.80
C LYS A 26 -17.64 -6.18 -3.61
N ASN A 27 -17.05 -6.49 -2.46
CA ASN A 27 -17.10 -5.66 -1.28
C ASN A 27 -16.05 -4.56 -1.38
N GLY A 28 -16.42 -3.47 -2.06
CA GLY A 28 -15.57 -2.32 -2.36
C GLY A 28 -14.55 -1.97 -1.27
N HIS A 29 -13.34 -2.55 -1.39
CA HIS A 29 -12.19 -2.15 -0.59
C HIS A 29 -11.93 -0.64 -0.79
N LYS A 30 -12.16 -0.14 -2.01
CA LYS A 30 -12.19 1.29 -2.34
C LYS A 30 -13.25 2.10 -1.57
N ARG A 31 -14.43 1.55 -1.26
CA ARG A 31 -15.51 2.24 -0.52
C ARG A 31 -15.35 2.14 1.01
N LYS A 32 -14.72 1.06 1.51
CA LYS A 32 -14.50 0.84 2.94
C LYS A 32 -13.19 1.43 3.47
N GLY A 33 -12.38 2.07 2.61
CA GLY A 33 -11.09 2.62 3.01
C GLY A 33 -10.10 1.58 3.54
N LYS A 34 -10.30 0.30 3.17
CA LYS A 34 -9.35 -0.77 3.52
C LYS A 34 -8.18 -0.64 2.57
N ASN A 35 -7.04 -0.20 3.11
CA ASN A 35 -5.85 0.11 2.33
C ASN A 35 -5.27 -1.12 1.61
N ASN A 36 -5.50 -2.33 2.12
CA ASN A 36 -4.76 -3.50 1.70
C ASN A 36 -5.68 -4.65 1.26
N ALA A 37 -5.80 -4.85 -0.06
CA ALA A 37 -6.68 -5.87 -0.64
C ALA A 37 -6.26 -7.33 -0.35
N TYR A 38 -4.97 -7.54 -0.06
CA TYR A 38 -4.39 -8.87 0.17
C TYR A 38 -4.21 -9.23 1.64
N ILE A 39 -4.59 -8.32 2.55
CA ILE A 39 -4.41 -8.51 3.98
C ILE A 39 -5.71 -9.03 4.57
N THR A 40 -5.63 -10.15 5.28
CA THR A 40 -6.78 -10.71 5.99
C THR A 40 -7.18 -9.80 7.17
N PRO A 41 -8.45 -9.80 7.62
CA PRO A 41 -8.87 -8.98 8.76
C PRO A 41 -8.01 -9.18 10.02
N ARG A 42 -7.59 -10.41 10.31
CA ARG A 42 -6.68 -10.72 11.43
C ARG A 42 -5.30 -10.09 11.26
N GLN A 43 -4.79 -10.04 10.03
CA GLN A 43 -3.53 -9.38 9.76
C GLN A 43 -3.68 -7.86 9.87
N GLU A 44 -4.78 -7.26 9.39
CA GLU A 44 -5.06 -5.82 9.60
C GLU A 44 -5.07 -5.47 11.10
N GLU A 45 -5.67 -6.30 11.94
CA GLU A 45 -5.63 -6.13 13.40
C GLU A 45 -4.22 -6.24 13.98
N SER A 46 -3.42 -7.20 13.50
CA SER A 46 -2.03 -7.34 13.97
C SER A 46 -1.14 -6.16 13.54
N ILE A 47 -1.36 -5.67 12.32
CA ILE A 47 -0.63 -4.55 11.74
C ILE A 47 -1.01 -3.26 12.48
N SER A 48 -2.30 -2.99 12.64
CA SER A 48 -2.77 -1.79 13.37
C SER A 48 -2.36 -1.75 14.85
N ARG A 49 -2.06 -2.91 15.47
CA ARG A 49 -1.49 -2.96 16.83
C ARG A 49 -0.02 -2.58 16.89
N VAL A 50 0.72 -2.73 15.79
CA VAL A 50 2.18 -2.58 15.75
C VAL A 50 2.61 -1.34 14.98
N GLU A 51 1.88 -0.96 13.93
CA GLU A 51 2.18 0.21 13.11
C GLU A 51 1.93 1.49 13.89
N ILE A 52 2.96 2.35 13.88
CA ILE A 52 2.87 3.72 14.39
C ILE A 52 2.85 4.64 13.16
N PRO A 53 1.77 5.39 12.93
CA PRO A 53 1.71 6.39 11.86
C PRO A 53 2.85 7.41 11.99
N PHE A 54 3.48 7.79 10.88
CA PHE A 54 4.54 8.81 10.88
C PHE A 54 4.11 10.13 11.55
N SER A 55 2.82 10.48 11.46
CA SER A 55 2.25 11.66 12.11
C SER A 55 2.26 11.60 13.64
N GLN A 56 2.40 10.42 14.24
CA GLN A 56 2.47 10.20 15.69
C GLN A 56 3.91 9.99 16.19
N LEU A 57 4.89 9.94 15.29
CA LEU A 57 6.29 9.81 15.69
C LEU A 57 6.82 11.10 16.29
N SER A 58 7.68 10.97 17.29
CA SER A 58 8.39 12.12 17.83
C SER A 58 9.49 12.55 16.87
N LYS A 59 9.94 13.81 16.96
CA LYS A 59 11.09 14.30 16.18
C LYS A 59 12.33 13.43 16.35
N ARG A 60 12.53 12.83 17.54
CA ARG A 60 13.65 11.93 17.81
C ARG A 60 13.54 10.64 17.00
N ASP A 61 12.36 10.08 16.89
CA ASP A 61 12.12 8.84 16.13
C ASP A 61 12.26 9.10 14.62
N MET A 62 11.82 10.28 14.15
CA MET A 62 12.00 10.71 12.76
C MET A 62 13.49 10.87 12.40
N ILE A 63 14.30 11.43 13.29
CA ILE A 63 15.76 11.54 13.12
C ILE A 63 16.42 10.15 13.11
N GLN A 64 15.94 9.18 13.91
CA GLN A 64 16.43 7.80 13.84
C GLN A 64 16.10 7.13 12.51
N LEU A 65 14.90 7.39 11.98
CA LEU A 65 14.47 6.89 10.67
C LEU A 65 15.32 7.42 9.52
N LYS A 66 15.90 8.63 9.62
CA LYS A 66 16.88 9.14 8.65
C LYS A 66 18.00 8.13 8.38
N GLY A 67 18.55 7.52 9.43
CA GLY A 67 19.66 6.56 9.30
C GLY A 67 19.31 5.27 8.56
N VAL A 68 18.02 4.94 8.46
CA VAL A 68 17.52 3.71 7.82
C VAL A 68 16.95 3.98 6.43
N LEU A 69 16.13 5.03 6.29
CA LEU A 69 15.37 5.34 5.07
C LEU A 69 15.98 6.47 4.23
N GLY A 70 16.79 7.35 4.82
CA GLY A 70 17.39 8.49 4.11
C GLY A 70 16.41 9.58 3.64
N VAL A 71 15.15 9.53 4.07
CA VAL A 71 14.06 10.44 3.64
C VAL A 71 13.76 11.59 4.61
N PHE A 72 14.53 11.72 5.70
CA PHE A 72 14.33 12.75 6.71
C PHE A 72 15.62 13.55 6.95
N ASP A 73 15.50 14.84 7.22
CA ASP A 73 16.63 15.73 7.52
C ASP A 73 17.02 15.70 9.01
N GLU A 74 18.06 16.44 9.40
CA GLU A 74 18.53 16.50 10.81
C GLU A 74 17.49 17.10 11.76
N ASP A 75 16.56 17.89 11.23
CA ASP A 75 15.47 18.51 11.98
C ASP A 75 14.21 17.62 12.06
N GLY A 76 14.25 16.43 11.43
CA GLY A 76 13.12 15.48 11.36
C GLY A 76 12.08 15.81 10.28
N GLU A 77 12.38 16.75 9.38
CA GLU A 77 11.52 17.11 8.25
C GLU A 77 11.69 16.13 7.09
N PHE A 78 10.61 15.85 6.37
CA PHE A 78 10.62 14.95 5.21
C PHE A 78 11.24 15.65 3.98
N SER A 79 12.27 15.04 3.40
CA SER A 79 12.96 15.51 2.20
C SER A 79 13.00 14.38 1.15
N LEU A 80 12.54 14.67 -0.08
CA LEU A 80 12.46 13.71 -1.20
C LEU A 80 13.07 14.32 -2.47
#